data_AF-A0A6P2FUE6-F1
#
_entry.id   AF-A0A6P2FUE6-F1
#
_cell.length_a   1.000
_cell.length_b   1.000
_cell.length_c   1.000
_cell.angle_alpha   90.00
_cell.angle_beta   90.00
_cell.angle_gamma   90.00
#
_symmetry.space_group_name_H-M   'P 1'
#
loop_
_entity.id
_entity.type
_entity.pdbx_description
1 polymer ?
#
loop_
_entity_poly.entity_id
_entity_poly.type
_entity_poly.pdbx_seq_one_letter_code
_entity_poly.pdbx_strand_id
1 'polypeptide(L)'
;MNAAQDLAQAAAVPAYRHQPPSLYVVPAFYDWLLAASDDLAQAAVRTQGADAAQTQQVAQLLTLEARLLDQGSMDKTAYERWLALYGEECAYWVPAGAPAPDPRQYVTLEFHDRRRLLDRVSRLGTGLAFSQFPTSRTARHWGGLEVWPSPDRGNEWRARYSFTLAESREGHNRVLAGWNGFVLRQSAQGLVIVLKQVNLIDSDCLQGNNSFFL
;
A
#
# COMPACT_ATOMS: atom_id res chain seq x y z
N MET A 1 -39.57 -33.04 17.36
CA MET A 1 -38.46 -33.06 18.33
C MET A 1 -37.18 -32.73 17.59
N ASN A 2 -36.45 -31.74 18.10
CA ASN A 2 -35.61 -30.77 17.38
C ASN A 2 -34.44 -31.35 16.57
N ALA A 3 -34.41 -31.00 15.27
CA ALA A 3 -33.24 -31.03 14.39
C ALA A 3 -32.64 -29.61 14.29
N ALA A 4 -32.22 -29.04 15.43
CA ALA A 4 -31.77 -27.65 15.50
C ALA A 4 -30.71 -27.42 16.59
N GLN A 5 -29.71 -28.30 16.70
CA GLN A 5 -28.62 -28.14 17.68
C GLN A 5 -27.21 -28.30 17.11
N ASP A 6 -27.03 -28.28 15.79
CA ASP A 6 -25.70 -28.31 15.18
C ASP A 6 -25.45 -27.03 14.36
N LEU A 7 -25.44 -25.89 15.06
CA LEU A 7 -24.87 -24.65 14.53
C LEU A 7 -23.43 -24.56 15.03
N ALA A 8 -22.52 -24.80 14.08
CA ALA A 8 -21.08 -24.66 14.22
C ALA A 8 -20.72 -23.45 15.08
N GLN A 9 -20.05 -23.76 16.19
CA GLN A 9 -19.46 -22.78 17.09
C GLN A 9 -18.33 -22.09 16.32
N ALA A 10 -18.64 -20.96 15.68
CA ALA A 10 -17.62 -20.07 15.15
C ALA A 10 -16.71 -19.67 16.32
N ALA A 11 -15.47 -20.14 16.31
CA ALA A 11 -14.51 -19.85 17.36
C ALA A 11 -14.45 -18.33 17.54
N ALA A 12 -14.78 -17.86 18.74
CA ALA A 12 -14.79 -16.44 19.05
C ALA A 12 -13.39 -15.87 18.78
N VAL A 13 -13.29 -14.90 17.86
CA VAL A 13 -12.05 -14.19 17.58
C VAL A 13 -11.58 -13.58 18.91
N PRO A 14 -10.32 -13.82 19.35
CA PRO A 14 -9.82 -13.27 20.60
C PRO A 14 -10.03 -11.75 20.63
N ALA A 15 -10.61 -11.24 21.71
CA ALA A 15 -10.81 -9.81 21.88
C ALA A 15 -9.47 -9.12 22.15
N TYR A 16 -8.75 -8.74 21.09
CA TYR A 16 -7.54 -7.95 21.20
C TYR A 16 -7.87 -6.52 21.64
N ARG A 17 -7.00 -5.92 22.48
CA ARG A 17 -7.14 -4.52 22.95
C ARG A 17 -7.21 -3.52 21.79
N HIS A 18 -6.58 -3.83 20.66
CA HIS A 18 -6.53 -3.00 19.46
C HIS A 18 -6.98 -3.82 18.25
N GLN A 19 -7.84 -3.25 17.40
CA GLN A 19 -8.38 -3.89 16.21
C GLN A 19 -8.15 -3.03 14.96
N PRO A 20 -7.80 -3.63 13.81
CA PRO A 20 -7.42 -5.03 13.64
C PRO A 20 -6.08 -5.34 14.35
N PRO A 21 -5.83 -6.60 14.77
CA PRO A 21 -4.56 -6.97 15.37
C PRO A 21 -3.42 -6.92 14.35
N SER A 22 -2.23 -6.50 14.79
CA SER A 22 -1.00 -6.46 13.98
C SER A 22 -0.16 -7.74 14.10
N LEU A 23 -0.77 -8.88 14.43
CA LEU A 23 -0.04 -10.10 14.83
C LEU A 23 0.75 -10.75 13.69
N TYR A 24 0.47 -10.38 12.44
CA TYR A 24 1.21 -10.85 11.28
C TYR A 24 2.56 -10.12 11.10
N VAL A 25 2.80 -9.01 11.80
CA VAL A 25 4.06 -8.26 11.71
C VAL A 25 5.11 -8.90 12.61
N VAL A 26 5.69 -10.00 12.13
CA VAL A 26 6.69 -10.84 12.81
C VAL A 26 7.98 -10.93 11.99
N PRO A 27 9.10 -11.51 12.50
CA PRO A 27 10.35 -11.61 11.73
C PRO A 27 10.17 -12.20 10.32
N ALA A 28 9.37 -13.25 10.17
CA ALA A 28 9.08 -13.85 8.86
C ALA A 28 8.36 -12.91 7.88
N PHE A 29 7.56 -11.96 8.39
CA PHE A 29 6.94 -10.93 7.56
C PHE A 29 7.97 -9.95 7.01
N TYR A 30 8.96 -9.57 7.83
CA TYR A 30 10.06 -8.73 7.38
C TYR A 30 10.96 -9.45 6.37
N ASP A 31 11.21 -10.74 6.56
CA ASP A 31 11.98 -11.54 5.59
C ASP A 31 11.26 -11.62 4.23
N TRP A 32 9.93 -11.83 4.25
CA TRP A 32 9.10 -11.77 3.03
C TRP A 32 9.10 -10.38 2.39
N LEU A 33 8.99 -9.32 3.20
CA LEU A 33 8.98 -7.94 2.72
C LEU A 33 10.28 -7.59 1.99
N LEU A 34 11.42 -8.01 2.55
CA LEU A 34 12.73 -7.80 1.94
C LEU A 34 12.88 -8.58 0.63
N ALA A 35 12.51 -9.85 0.62
CA ALA A 35 12.51 -10.65 -0.62
C ALA A 35 11.61 -10.04 -1.70
N ALA A 36 10.44 -9.51 -1.33
CA ALA A 36 9.55 -8.82 -2.26
C ALA A 36 10.17 -7.52 -2.80
N SER A 37 10.80 -6.72 -1.94
CA SER A 37 11.50 -5.49 -2.33
C SER A 37 12.67 -5.77 -3.27
N ASP A 38 13.46 -6.79 -2.97
CA ASP A 38 14.62 -7.17 -3.79
C ASP A 38 14.19 -7.61 -5.20
N ASP A 39 13.14 -8.43 -5.32
CA ASP A 39 12.58 -8.79 -6.63
C ASP A 39 12.02 -7.54 -7.34
N LEU A 40 11.26 -6.68 -6.67
CA LEU A 40 10.73 -5.45 -7.26
C LEU A 40 11.82 -4.50 -7.77
N ALA A 41 12.98 -4.45 -7.10
CA ALA A 41 14.11 -3.59 -7.45
C ALA A 41 15.09 -4.23 -8.46
N GLN A 42 14.95 -5.52 -8.75
CA GLN A 42 15.92 -6.25 -9.57
C GLN A 42 16.01 -5.67 -11.00
N ALA A 43 17.22 -5.39 -11.45
CA ALA A 43 17.51 -4.99 -12.84
C ALA A 43 17.49 -6.22 -13.79
N ALA A 44 16.35 -6.91 -13.83
CA ALA A 44 16.16 -8.12 -14.63
C ALA A 44 15.24 -7.88 -15.84
N VAL A 45 15.56 -8.51 -16.97
CA VAL A 45 14.64 -8.60 -18.10
C VAL A 45 13.61 -9.69 -17.79
N ARG A 46 12.35 -9.30 -17.59
CA ARG A 46 11.28 -10.24 -17.28
C ARG A 46 10.74 -10.86 -18.56
N THR A 47 11.03 -12.14 -18.76
CA THR A 47 10.59 -12.91 -19.94
C THR A 47 9.21 -13.53 -19.76
N GLN A 48 8.76 -13.71 -18.51
CA GLN A 48 7.44 -14.21 -18.14
C GLN A 48 6.64 -13.13 -17.41
N GLY A 49 5.78 -12.45 -18.14
CA GLY A 49 4.79 -11.54 -17.57
C GLY A 49 3.52 -12.26 -17.14
N ALA A 50 2.66 -11.55 -16.40
CA ALA A 50 1.28 -11.98 -16.22
C ALA A 50 0.53 -11.99 -17.56
N ASP A 51 -0.54 -12.78 -17.67
CA ASP A 51 -1.38 -12.74 -18.86
C ASP A 51 -2.09 -11.37 -19.03
N ALA A 52 -2.68 -11.15 -20.20
CA ALA A 52 -3.32 -9.88 -20.52
C ALA A 52 -4.51 -9.56 -19.62
N ALA A 53 -5.30 -10.56 -19.22
CA ALA A 53 -6.47 -10.37 -18.36
C ALA A 53 -6.05 -9.96 -16.95
N GLN A 54 -5.05 -10.64 -16.40
CA GLN A 54 -4.47 -10.34 -15.10
C GLN A 54 -3.82 -8.96 -15.10
N THR A 55 -3.05 -8.63 -16.14
CA THR A 55 -2.43 -7.31 -16.31
C THR A 55 -3.49 -6.21 -16.33
N GLN A 56 -4.60 -6.43 -17.03
CA GLN A 56 -5.72 -5.49 -17.07
C GLN A 56 -6.39 -5.31 -15.69
N GLN A 57 -6.62 -6.39 -14.94
CA GLN A 57 -7.18 -6.31 -13.59
C GLN A 57 -6.27 -5.52 -12.64
N VAL A 58 -4.96 -5.78 -12.70
CA VAL A 58 -3.96 -5.01 -11.94
C VAL A 58 -4.01 -3.54 -12.33
N ALA A 59 -3.98 -3.23 -13.63
CA ALA A 59 -4.02 -1.85 -14.11
C ALA A 59 -5.27 -1.11 -13.62
N GLN A 60 -6.44 -1.76 -13.64
CA GLN A 60 -7.68 -1.18 -13.15
C GLN A 60 -7.64 -0.91 -11.64
N LEU A 61 -7.15 -1.86 -10.84
CA LEU A 61 -7.00 -1.70 -9.40
C LEU A 61 -6.05 -0.54 -9.05
N LEU A 62 -4.88 -0.47 -9.70
CA LEU A 62 -3.88 0.57 -9.44
C LEU A 62 -4.32 1.94 -9.96
N THR A 63 -5.09 2.00 -11.06
CA THR A 63 -5.74 3.24 -11.52
C THR A 63 -6.76 3.74 -10.50
N LEU A 64 -7.58 2.84 -9.95
CA LEU A 64 -8.56 3.17 -8.92
C LEU A 64 -7.87 3.67 -7.64
N GLU A 65 -6.81 3.00 -7.22
CA GLU A 65 -5.99 3.36 -6.06
C GLU A 65 -5.47 4.81 -6.18
N ALA A 66 -4.80 5.13 -7.29
CA ALA A 66 -4.23 6.46 -7.51
C ALA A 66 -5.32 7.55 -7.53
N ARG A 67 -6.44 7.28 -8.21
CA ARG A 67 -7.57 8.21 -8.29
C ARG A 67 -8.17 8.50 -6.91
N LEU A 68 -8.36 7.48 -6.07
CA LEU A 68 -8.92 7.66 -4.72
C LEU A 68 -7.99 8.49 -3.83
N LEU A 69 -6.67 8.34 -3.96
CA LEU A 69 -5.71 9.17 -3.24
C LEU A 69 -5.78 10.64 -3.65
N ASP A 70 -5.87 10.94 -4.94
CA ASP A 70 -6.02 12.32 -5.44
C ASP A 70 -7.36 12.95 -4.99
N GLN A 71 -8.43 12.15 -4.98
CA GLN A 71 -9.77 12.60 -4.56
C GLN A 71 -9.91 12.78 -3.05
N GLY A 72 -9.04 12.20 -2.23
CA GLY A 72 -9.08 12.31 -0.77
C GLY A 72 -8.97 13.74 -0.23
N SER A 73 -8.40 14.65 -1.03
CA SER A 73 -8.40 16.08 -0.70
C SER A 73 -9.81 16.71 -0.72
N MET A 74 -10.70 16.21 -1.59
CA MET A 74 -12.06 16.70 -1.82
C MET A 74 -13.12 15.90 -1.05
N ASP A 75 -12.96 14.57 -0.98
CA ASP A 75 -13.87 13.64 -0.31
C ASP A 75 -13.07 12.73 0.64
N LYS A 76 -13.22 12.94 1.96
CA LYS A 76 -12.48 12.17 2.96
C LYS A 76 -12.84 10.69 2.97
N THR A 77 -14.04 10.31 2.49
CA THR A 77 -14.45 8.91 2.36
C THR A 77 -13.65 8.19 1.27
N ALA A 78 -12.98 8.91 0.36
CA ALA A 78 -12.10 8.31 -0.63
C ALA A 78 -10.91 7.58 0.02
N TYR A 79 -10.42 8.03 1.18
CA TYR A 79 -9.35 7.32 1.91
C TYR A 79 -9.83 5.99 2.52
N GLU A 80 -11.09 5.91 2.96
CA GLU A 80 -11.69 4.66 3.44
C GLU A 80 -11.85 3.66 2.29
N ARG A 81 -12.33 4.13 1.14
CA ARG A 81 -12.41 3.33 -0.09
C ARG A 81 -11.04 2.87 -0.58
N TRP A 82 -10.03 3.73 -0.48
CA TRP A 82 -8.64 3.40 -0.80
C TRP A 82 -8.12 2.29 0.12
N LEU A 83 -8.38 2.40 1.43
CA LEU A 83 -7.97 1.40 2.42
C LEU A 83 -8.69 0.06 2.21
N ALA A 84 -9.92 0.07 1.68
CA ALA A 84 -10.65 -1.14 1.34
C ALA A 84 -10.04 -1.92 0.15
N LEU A 85 -9.12 -1.32 -0.62
CA LEU A 85 -8.35 -2.01 -1.66
C LEU A 85 -7.24 -2.90 -1.08
N TYR A 86 -6.91 -2.72 0.20
CA TYR A 86 -5.84 -3.45 0.87
C TYR A 86 -6.37 -4.69 1.60
N GLY A 87 -5.59 -5.76 1.57
CA GLY A 87 -5.85 -6.96 2.36
C GLY A 87 -5.78 -6.70 3.87
N GLU A 88 -6.30 -7.65 4.66
CA GLU A 88 -6.26 -7.58 6.13
C GLU A 88 -4.83 -7.63 6.69
N GLU A 89 -3.96 -8.36 6.00
CA GLU A 89 -2.52 -8.41 6.25
C GLU A 89 -1.81 -7.67 5.12
N CYS A 90 -1.41 -6.43 5.37
CA CYS A 90 -0.74 -5.61 4.37
C CYS A 90 0.37 -4.73 4.96
N ALA A 91 1.22 -4.19 4.09
CA ALA A 91 2.13 -3.11 4.41
C ALA A 91 2.08 -1.97 3.39
N TYR A 92 2.22 -0.75 3.91
CA TYR A 92 2.58 0.44 3.16
C TYR A 92 3.96 0.89 3.65
N TRP A 93 4.92 0.97 2.74
CA TRP A 93 6.31 1.21 3.07
C TRP A 93 6.96 2.24 2.15
N VAL A 94 7.63 3.22 2.75
CA VAL A 94 8.47 4.19 2.07
C VAL A 94 9.88 4.07 2.67
N PRO A 95 10.84 3.37 2.02
CA PRO A 95 12.21 3.27 2.51
C PRO A 95 12.94 4.62 2.46
N ALA A 96 13.94 4.79 3.33
CA ALA A 96 14.82 5.96 3.37
C ALA A 96 16.18 5.68 2.69
N GLY A 97 16.16 4.97 1.57
CA GLY A 97 17.36 4.61 0.83
C GLY A 97 17.09 3.65 -0.33
N ALA A 98 18.05 3.55 -1.24
CA ALA A 98 18.05 2.64 -2.38
C ALA A 98 19.42 1.93 -2.50
N PRO A 99 19.49 0.58 -2.49
CA PRO A 99 18.40 -0.38 -2.27
C PRO A 99 17.69 -0.17 -0.92
N ALA A 100 16.45 -0.64 -0.81
CA ALA A 100 15.64 -0.43 0.38
C ALA A 100 16.26 -1.15 1.60
N PRO A 101 16.66 -0.43 2.66
CA PRO A 101 17.32 -1.04 3.81
C PRO A 101 16.32 -1.78 4.72
N ASP A 102 16.81 -2.72 5.53
CA ASP A 102 15.98 -3.49 6.46
C ASP A 102 15.27 -2.58 7.48
N PRO A 103 13.92 -2.51 7.49
CA PRO A 103 13.17 -1.67 8.41
C PRO A 103 13.28 -2.10 9.89
N ARG A 104 13.85 -3.29 10.17
CA ARG A 104 14.18 -3.74 11.53
C ARG A 104 15.46 -3.08 12.05
N GLN A 105 16.33 -2.62 11.15
CA GLN A 105 17.67 -2.11 11.47
C GLN A 105 17.84 -0.62 11.13
N TYR A 106 17.04 -0.10 10.19
CA TYR A 106 17.16 1.26 9.68
C TYR A 106 15.83 2.01 9.74
N VAL A 107 15.93 3.34 9.83
CA VAL A 107 14.77 4.23 9.81
C VAL A 107 14.12 4.21 8.41
N THR A 108 12.79 4.14 8.38
CA THR A 108 11.98 4.29 7.17
C THR A 108 11.35 5.68 7.12
N LEU A 109 11.11 6.24 5.94
CA LEU A 109 10.30 7.45 5.81
C LEU A 109 8.87 7.21 6.30
N GLU A 110 8.28 6.08 5.92
CA GLU A 110 7.01 5.60 6.47
C GLU A 110 6.96 4.07 6.50
N PHE A 111 6.36 3.50 7.55
CA PHE A 111 6.05 2.07 7.62
C PHE A 111 4.75 1.85 8.39
N HIS A 112 3.72 1.40 7.66
CA HIS A 112 2.39 1.17 8.21
C HIS A 112 1.93 -0.25 7.90
N ASP A 113 1.49 -0.92 8.96
CA ASP A 113 0.65 -2.11 8.86
C ASP A 113 -0.83 -1.71 8.69
N ARG A 114 -1.73 -2.69 8.59
CA ARG A 114 -3.16 -2.46 8.36
C ARG A 114 -3.79 -1.56 9.44
N ARG A 115 -3.35 -1.70 10.69
CA ARG A 115 -3.85 -0.92 11.82
C ARG A 115 -3.35 0.52 11.76
N ARG A 116 -2.07 0.76 11.50
CA ARG A 116 -1.53 2.13 11.32
C ARG A 116 -2.13 2.85 10.13
N LEU A 117 -2.41 2.13 9.04
CA LEU A 117 -3.15 2.68 7.90
C LEU A 117 -4.56 3.11 8.31
N LEU A 118 -5.27 2.29 9.10
CA LEU A 118 -6.58 2.63 9.64
C LEU A 118 -6.52 3.89 10.51
N ASP A 119 -5.56 3.98 11.43
CA ASP A 119 -5.36 5.15 12.30
C ASP A 119 -5.11 6.42 11.47
N ARG A 120 -4.29 6.31 10.41
CA ARG A 120 -3.96 7.44 9.54
C ARG A 120 -5.15 7.89 8.70
N VAL A 121 -5.93 6.96 8.15
CA VAL A 121 -7.18 7.26 7.44
C VAL A 121 -8.18 7.93 8.37
N SER A 122 -8.38 7.39 9.57
CA SER A 122 -9.26 7.99 10.59
C SER A 122 -8.83 9.41 10.92
N ARG A 123 -7.53 9.63 11.18
CA ARG A 123 -6.96 10.97 11.46
C ARG A 123 -7.26 11.96 10.32
N LEU A 124 -7.05 11.57 9.07
CA LEU A 124 -7.34 12.41 7.90
C LEU A 124 -8.84 12.71 7.73
N GLY A 125 -9.70 11.82 8.21
CA GLY A 125 -11.17 12.00 8.23
C GLY A 125 -11.67 12.97 9.30
N THR A 126 -10.92 13.19 10.39
CA THR A 126 -11.38 14.05 11.51
C THR A 126 -11.54 15.54 11.17
N GLY A 127 -10.86 16.02 10.12
CA GLY A 127 -10.73 17.46 9.84
C GLY A 127 -9.79 18.21 10.81
N LEU A 128 -9.21 17.53 11.81
CA LEU A 128 -8.31 18.10 12.81
C LEU A 128 -6.83 17.74 12.57
N ALA A 129 -6.53 17.12 11.43
CA ALA A 129 -5.16 16.88 11.01
C ALA A 129 -4.51 18.22 10.59
N PHE A 130 -3.98 19.00 11.55
CA PHE A 130 -3.39 20.32 11.28
C PHE A 130 -2.27 20.31 10.23
N SER A 131 -1.53 19.21 10.11
CA SER A 131 -0.55 18.98 9.02
C SER A 131 -1.18 18.96 7.61
N GLN A 132 -2.51 18.87 7.53
CA GLN A 132 -3.34 18.82 6.34
C GLN A 132 -4.47 19.87 6.41
N PHE A 133 -4.25 20.95 7.17
CA PHE A 133 -5.07 22.15 7.15
C PHE A 133 -4.23 23.33 6.62
N PRO A 134 -4.51 23.87 5.43
CA PRO A 134 -5.39 23.29 4.41
C PRO A 134 -4.83 21.98 3.86
N THR A 135 -5.68 21.18 3.22
CA THR A 135 -5.31 19.86 2.70
C THR A 135 -4.43 19.98 1.48
N SER A 136 -3.43 19.09 1.37
CA SER A 136 -2.60 18.98 0.18
C SER A 136 -3.46 18.55 -1.02
N ARG A 137 -3.37 19.29 -2.13
CA ARG A 137 -3.95 18.88 -3.40
C ARG A 137 -2.90 18.13 -4.19
N THR A 138 -3.24 16.96 -4.70
CA THR A 138 -2.30 16.11 -5.42
C THR A 138 -2.78 15.79 -6.83
N ALA A 139 -1.82 15.59 -7.72
CA ALA A 139 -2.06 14.99 -9.03
C ALA A 139 -0.97 13.95 -9.29
N ARG A 140 -1.37 12.68 -9.46
CA ARG A 140 -0.45 11.57 -9.73
C ARG A 140 -0.48 11.18 -11.20
N HIS A 141 0.69 11.15 -11.82
CA HIS A 141 0.89 10.50 -13.11
C HIS A 141 1.74 9.25 -12.91
N TRP A 142 1.34 8.16 -13.54
CA TRP A 142 2.08 6.90 -13.49
C TRP A 142 2.07 6.21 -14.86
N GLY A 143 3.10 5.40 -15.12
CA GLY A 143 3.27 4.71 -16.40
C GLY A 143 4.37 3.65 -16.35
N GLY A 144 4.48 2.89 -17.44
CA GLY A 144 5.41 1.76 -17.53
C GLY A 144 5.04 0.62 -16.60
N LEU A 145 3.76 0.21 -16.61
CA LEU A 145 3.29 -0.90 -15.79
C LEU A 145 3.94 -2.21 -16.24
N GLU A 146 4.61 -2.87 -15.31
CA GLU A 146 5.07 -4.24 -15.43
C GLU A 146 4.33 -5.10 -14.40
N VAL A 147 3.87 -6.29 -14.81
CA VAL A 147 3.19 -7.25 -13.93
C VAL A 147 3.75 -8.65 -14.18
N TRP A 148 4.12 -9.35 -13.11
CA TRP A 148 4.67 -10.71 -13.19
C TRP A 148 4.22 -11.55 -11.99
N PRO A 149 4.18 -12.89 -12.12
CA PRO A 149 3.83 -13.77 -11.02
C PRO A 149 4.87 -13.68 -9.89
N SER A 150 4.42 -13.85 -8.66
CA SER A 150 5.32 -13.96 -7.51
C SER A 150 6.00 -15.34 -7.51
N PRO A 151 7.31 -15.43 -7.22
CA PRO A 151 8.05 -16.70 -7.29
C PRO A 151 7.45 -17.83 -6.43
N ASP A 152 6.94 -17.47 -5.24
CA ASP A 152 6.59 -18.46 -4.21
C ASP A 152 5.09 -18.69 -4.03
N ARG A 153 4.23 -17.95 -4.75
CA ARG A 153 2.77 -17.96 -4.55
C ARG A 153 2.02 -17.76 -5.86
N GLY A 154 1.36 -18.83 -6.33
CA GLY A 154 0.60 -18.82 -7.58
C GLY A 154 -0.65 -17.92 -7.60
N ASN A 155 -1.08 -17.42 -6.45
CA ASN A 155 -2.19 -16.46 -6.31
C ASN A 155 -1.71 -15.03 -5.98
N GLU A 156 -0.42 -14.75 -6.15
CA GLU A 156 0.16 -13.43 -5.94
C GLU A 156 0.90 -12.94 -7.18
N TRP A 157 0.79 -11.64 -7.44
CA TRP A 157 1.51 -10.96 -8.51
C TRP A 157 2.29 -9.80 -7.95
N ARG A 158 3.39 -9.52 -8.61
CA ARG A 158 4.16 -8.30 -8.45
C ARG A 158 3.74 -7.33 -9.53
N ALA A 159 3.67 -6.06 -9.17
CA ALA A 159 3.46 -5.00 -10.13
C ALA A 159 4.40 -3.84 -9.83
N ARG A 160 4.89 -3.19 -10.87
CA ARG A 160 5.76 -2.02 -10.74
C ARG A 160 5.41 -0.99 -11.80
N TYR A 161 5.45 0.28 -11.42
CA TYR A 161 5.37 1.40 -12.36
C TYR A 161 6.22 2.57 -11.87
N SER A 162 6.58 3.46 -12.79
CA SER A 162 7.19 4.76 -12.46
C SER A 162 6.09 5.80 -12.24
N PHE A 163 6.34 6.77 -11.34
CA PHE A 163 5.38 7.82 -11.04
C PHE A 163 6.03 9.19 -10.86
N THR A 164 5.20 10.21 -11.10
CA THR A 164 5.42 11.60 -10.70
C THR A 164 4.18 12.08 -9.98
N LEU A 165 4.36 12.71 -8.83
CA LEU A 165 3.32 13.24 -7.97
C LEU A 165 3.57 14.72 -7.75
N ALA A 166 2.66 15.55 -8.22
CA ALA A 166 2.65 16.97 -7.89
C ALA A 166 1.80 17.18 -6.63
N GLU A 167 2.33 17.92 -5.66
CA GLU A 167 1.62 18.40 -4.48
C GLU A 167 1.55 19.93 -4.51
N SER A 168 0.38 20.49 -4.20
CA SER A 168 0.19 21.92 -3.96
C SER A 168 -0.49 22.16 -2.61
N ARG A 169 0.17 22.93 -1.73
CA ARG A 169 -0.37 23.31 -0.41
C ARG A 169 0.15 24.69 -0.01
N GLU A 170 -0.74 25.60 0.39
CA GLU A 170 -0.38 26.94 0.89
C GLU A 170 0.60 27.70 -0.03
N GLY A 171 0.34 27.68 -1.35
CA GLY A 171 1.21 28.33 -2.34
C GLY A 171 2.55 27.64 -2.59
N HIS A 172 2.89 26.59 -1.85
CA HIS A 172 4.07 25.77 -2.09
C HIS A 172 3.72 24.61 -3.00
N ASN A 173 4.58 24.38 -3.99
CA ASN A 173 4.47 23.23 -4.88
C ASN A 173 5.69 22.34 -4.69
N ARG A 174 5.45 21.03 -4.63
CA ARG A 174 6.48 20.00 -4.54
C ARG A 174 6.20 18.95 -5.59
N VAL A 175 7.26 18.41 -6.17
CA VAL A 175 7.19 17.22 -7.03
C VAL A 175 7.91 16.10 -6.33
N LEU A 176 7.24 14.95 -6.20
CA LEU A 176 7.85 13.70 -5.81
C LEU A 176 7.90 12.78 -7.03
N ALA A 177 8.98 12.02 -7.17
CA ALA A 177 9.14 11.08 -8.27
C ALA A 177 9.84 9.81 -7.80
N GLY A 178 9.58 8.72 -8.51
CA GLY A 178 10.05 7.41 -8.09
C GLY A 178 9.38 6.29 -8.85
N TRP A 179 9.40 5.13 -8.23
CA TRP A 179 8.63 3.97 -8.67
C TRP A 179 7.85 3.37 -7.50
N ASN A 180 6.65 2.91 -7.79
CA ASN A 180 5.84 2.15 -6.85
C ASN A 180 5.97 0.67 -7.19
N GLY A 181 6.27 -0.13 -6.18
CA GLY A 181 6.22 -1.58 -6.23
C GLY A 181 5.04 -2.10 -5.44
N PHE A 182 4.40 -3.14 -5.94
CA PHE A 182 3.23 -3.75 -5.33
C PHE A 182 3.37 -5.24 -5.25
N VAL A 183 2.78 -5.81 -4.18
CA VAL A 183 2.36 -7.20 -4.14
C VAL A 183 0.84 -7.22 -4.08
N LEU A 184 0.25 -7.95 -5.02
CA LEU A 184 -1.19 -8.11 -5.18
C LEU A 184 -1.54 -9.57 -4.95
N ARG A 185 -2.65 -9.84 -4.27
CA ARG A 185 -3.08 -11.20 -3.93
C ARG A 185 -4.52 -11.43 -4.37
N GLN A 186 -4.79 -12.57 -5.00
CA GLN A 186 -6.15 -13.01 -5.24
C GLN A 186 -6.80 -13.41 -3.91
N SER A 187 -7.92 -12.77 -3.57
CA SER A 187 -8.79 -13.13 -2.45
C SER A 187 -10.15 -13.63 -2.96
N ALA A 188 -11.01 -14.09 -2.04
CA ALA A 188 -12.39 -14.48 -2.36
C ALA A 188 -13.23 -13.28 -2.86
N GLN A 189 -12.89 -12.06 -2.45
CA GLN A 189 -13.58 -10.81 -2.79
C GLN A 189 -12.97 -10.11 -4.02
N GLY A 190 -11.90 -10.66 -4.60
CA GLY A 190 -11.18 -10.07 -5.72
C GLY A 190 -9.71 -9.83 -5.43
N LEU A 191 -9.06 -9.08 -6.31
CA LEU A 191 -7.65 -8.74 -6.19
C LEU A 191 -7.46 -7.64 -5.13
N VAL A 192 -6.55 -7.85 -4.18
CA VAL A 192 -6.24 -6.88 -3.10
C VAL A 192 -4.75 -6.55 -3.06
N ILE A 193 -4.42 -5.37 -2.52
CA ILE A 193 -3.05 -4.92 -2.28
C ILE A 193 -2.56 -5.45 -0.93
N VAL A 194 -1.46 -6.19 -0.91
CA VAL A 194 -0.83 -6.67 0.34
C VAL A 194 0.52 -5.99 0.60
N LEU A 195 1.14 -5.40 -0.41
CA LEU A 195 2.26 -4.48 -0.25
C LEU A 195 2.10 -3.32 -1.23
N LYS A 196 2.28 -2.09 -0.74
CA LYS A 196 2.66 -0.92 -1.54
C LYS A 196 4.00 -0.40 -1.00
N GLN A 197 5.02 -0.42 -1.84
CA GLN A 197 6.33 0.16 -1.57
C GLN A 197 6.57 1.36 -2.47
N VAL A 198 6.82 2.54 -1.89
CA VAL A 198 7.05 3.79 -2.64
C VAL A 198 8.53 4.13 -2.57
N ASN A 199 9.24 4.02 -3.70
CA ASN A 199 10.69 4.22 -3.75
C ASN A 199 10.98 5.57 -4.40
N LEU A 200 11.28 6.57 -3.56
CA LEU A 200 11.58 7.93 -4.00
C LEU A 200 13.02 8.01 -4.51
N ILE A 201 13.21 8.71 -5.63
CA ILE A 201 14.54 8.90 -6.22
C ILE A 201 15.47 9.75 -5.35
N ASP A 202 14.91 10.53 -4.43
CA ASP A 202 15.59 11.43 -3.50
C ASP A 202 15.40 10.98 -2.04
N SER A 203 15.17 9.67 -1.81
CA SER A 203 14.88 9.10 -0.47
C SER A 203 15.97 9.34 0.59
N ASP A 204 17.18 9.70 0.16
CA ASP A 204 18.34 10.07 0.99
C ASP A 204 18.42 11.58 1.30
N CYS A 205 17.51 12.37 0.74
CA CYS A 205 17.42 13.81 0.93
C CYS A 205 16.35 14.20 1.95
N LEU A 206 16.32 15.48 2.34
CA LEU A 206 15.27 16.01 3.22
C LEU A 206 13.90 15.97 2.51
N GLN A 207 13.01 15.12 3.01
CA GLN A 207 11.69 14.87 2.40
C GLN A 207 10.59 15.85 2.83
N GLY A 208 10.81 16.67 3.85
CA GLY A 208 9.71 17.46 4.45
C GLY A 208 8.63 16.56 5.08
N ASN A 209 7.39 17.05 5.14
CA ASN A 209 6.29 16.31 5.76
C ASN A 209 5.51 15.50 4.73
N ASN A 210 5.57 14.17 4.83
CA ASN A 210 4.70 13.27 4.08
C ASN A 210 3.38 13.10 4.86
N SER A 211 2.54 14.13 4.89
CA SER A 211 1.30 14.11 5.69
C SER A 211 0.07 13.52 4.98
N PHE A 212 0.25 13.06 3.74
CA PHE A 212 -0.74 12.37 2.91
C PHE A 212 -0.11 11.08 2.36
N PHE A 213 -0.89 10.18 1.75
CA PHE A 213 -0.35 8.94 1.19
C PHE A 213 0.29 9.22 -0.16
N LEU A 214 1.54 8.84 -0.38
CA LEU A 214 2.22 8.88 -1.69
C LEU A 214 1.66 7.80 -2.62
#